data_AF-A0A4Q6C5Y5-F1
#
_entry.id   AF-A0A4Q6C5Y5-F1
#
_cell.length_a   1.000
_cell.length_b   1.000
_cell.length_c   1.000
_cell.angle_alpha   90.00
_cell.angle_beta   90.00
_cell.angle_gamma   90.00
#
_symmetry.space_group_name_H-M   'P 1'
#
loop_
_entity.id
_entity.type
_entity.pdbx_description
1 polymer ?
#
loop_
_entity_poly.entity_id
_entity_poly.type
_entity_poly.pdbx_seq_one_letter_code
_entity_poly.pdbx_strand_id
1 'polypeptide(L)'
;MKNIRPVYVVGSARVPFAKSLTSYRDVSRHDLLVAALDGLIKKYGLGGQIIGDVALGALMNSTADWNLAREAVLSTKLHPETPAYNVQRACGTSLETIWQTSLKIAAGQIDTAIAGGVDTNSDLPVEISEKLRQALISSSLGKTLLDKIKPFAGLLPHDLKPKPSTVSEPRTGLSMGQHCELMVKEWKISREAQDQLAYRSHQSAAAAYERGFFDDLVVPFHGLKRDGTVRGDTSLEKLKKLKPAFDKENGSLTAGNSSPLTDGASSVLLASDSALAKNGWKP
;
A
#
# COMPACT_ATOMS: atom_id res chain seq x y z
N MET A 1 -25.30 -0.40 -26.66
CA MET A 1 -23.98 -0.09 -26.09
C MET A 1 -22.96 -0.73 -27.02
N LYS A 2 -22.31 0.02 -27.91
CA LYS A 2 -21.45 -0.59 -28.94
C LYS A 2 -20.03 -0.04 -28.84
N ASN A 3 -19.14 -0.98 -28.49
CA ASN A 3 -17.68 -0.96 -28.44
C ASN A 3 -17.01 -0.22 -27.27
N ILE A 4 -16.98 -0.90 -26.12
CA ILE A 4 -15.96 -0.66 -25.08
C ILE A 4 -14.61 -1.14 -25.65
N ARG A 5 -13.57 -0.31 -25.60
CA ARG A 5 -12.22 -0.70 -26.04
C ARG A 5 -11.65 -1.76 -25.08
N PRO A 6 -11.00 -2.82 -25.56
CA PRO A 6 -10.28 -3.73 -24.68
C PRO A 6 -9.11 -3.00 -24.01
N VAL A 7 -8.82 -3.40 -22.78
CA VAL A 7 -7.74 -2.88 -21.96
C VAL A 7 -6.84 -4.04 -21.59
N TYR A 8 -5.54 -3.85 -21.77
CA TYR A 8 -4.55 -4.88 -21.55
C TYR A 8 -3.59 -4.48 -20.44
N VAL A 9 -3.19 -5.48 -19.65
CA VAL A 9 -2.05 -5.36 -18.76
C VAL A 9 -0.81 -5.64 -19.61
N VAL A 10 0.04 -4.62 -19.79
CA VAL A 10 1.30 -4.75 -20.53
C VAL A 10 2.38 -5.38 -19.66
N GLY A 11 2.28 -5.10 -18.35
CA GLY A 11 3.02 -5.77 -17.30
C GLY A 11 3.14 -4.91 -16.07
N SER A 12 4.03 -5.30 -15.18
CA SER A 12 4.09 -4.74 -13.83
C SER A 12 5.50 -4.75 -13.27
N ALA A 13 5.70 -3.98 -12.21
CA ALA A 13 6.89 -3.97 -11.39
C ALA A 13 6.53 -3.70 -9.93
N ARG A 14 7.25 -4.30 -9.00
CA ARG A 14 7.13 -3.99 -7.57
C ARG A 14 8.47 -4.10 -6.86
N VAL A 15 8.63 -3.38 -5.77
CA VAL A 15 9.74 -3.62 -4.84
C VAL A 15 9.46 -4.89 -4.02
N PRO A 16 10.49 -5.56 -3.46
CA PRO A 16 10.30 -6.61 -2.48
C PRO A 16 9.44 -6.11 -1.32
N PHE A 17 8.46 -6.88 -0.89
CA PHE A 17 7.67 -6.56 0.29
C PHE A 17 8.46 -6.95 1.53
N ALA A 18 8.86 -5.93 2.29
CA ALA A 18 9.62 -6.09 3.52
C ALA A 18 8.67 -6.20 4.71
N LYS A 19 9.12 -6.84 5.79
CA LYS A 19 8.45 -6.74 7.08
C LYS A 19 8.59 -5.29 7.59
N SER A 20 7.51 -4.69 8.08
CA SER A 20 7.59 -3.31 8.56
C SER A 20 8.61 -3.10 9.67
N LEU A 21 9.18 -1.90 9.73
CA LEU A 21 10.23 -1.47 10.67
C LEU A 21 11.55 -2.24 10.55
N THR A 22 11.82 -2.84 9.38
CA THR A 22 13.07 -3.56 9.10
C THR A 22 13.87 -2.87 7.98
N SER A 23 13.98 -3.47 6.80
CA SER A 23 14.83 -3.00 5.70
C SER A 23 14.43 -1.64 5.12
N TYR A 24 13.15 -1.27 5.21
CA TYR A 24 12.63 0.01 4.71
C TYR A 24 12.31 1.00 5.83
N ARG A 25 12.88 0.81 7.03
CA ARG A 25 12.60 1.66 8.19
C ARG A 25 12.80 3.15 7.92
N ASP A 26 13.87 3.49 7.22
CA ASP A 26 14.27 4.87 6.94
C ASP A 26 13.95 5.27 5.48
N VAL A 27 13.01 4.56 4.84
CA VAL A 27 12.59 4.82 3.46
C VAL A 27 11.19 5.41 3.48
N SER A 28 11.01 6.53 2.78
CA SER A 28 9.71 7.18 2.71
C SER A 28 8.73 6.40 1.83
N ARG A 29 7.43 6.58 2.05
CA ARG A 29 6.38 6.04 1.17
C ARG A 29 6.51 6.54 -0.27
N HIS A 30 6.98 7.78 -0.43
CA HIS A 30 7.27 8.38 -1.74
C HIS A 30 8.40 7.63 -2.45
N ASP A 31 9.53 7.39 -1.77
CA ASP A 31 10.67 6.67 -2.35
C ASP A 31 10.33 5.24 -2.75
N LEU A 32 9.54 4.54 -1.94
CA LEU A 32 9.03 3.20 -2.28
C LEU A 32 8.22 3.23 -3.58
N LEU A 33 7.33 4.22 -3.72
CA LEU A 33 6.48 4.38 -4.89
C LEU A 33 7.31 4.74 -6.13
N VAL A 34 8.27 5.66 -6.00
CA VAL A 34 9.22 6.02 -7.08
C VAL A 34 10.00 4.80 -7.53
N ALA A 35 10.50 3.97 -6.62
CA ALA A 35 11.25 2.76 -6.97
C ALA A 35 10.41 1.76 -7.77
N ALA A 36 9.15 1.56 -7.40
CA ALA A 36 8.23 0.70 -8.16
C ALA A 36 7.91 1.29 -9.55
N LEU A 37 7.77 2.61 -9.67
CA LEU A 37 7.57 3.28 -10.95
C LEU A 37 8.81 3.19 -11.84
N ASP A 38 10.00 3.50 -11.32
CA ASP A 38 11.25 3.43 -12.06
C ASP A 38 11.56 2.02 -12.56
N GLY A 39 11.21 1.00 -11.77
CA GLY A 39 11.24 -0.39 -12.19
C GLY A 39 10.44 -0.64 -13.47
N LEU A 40 9.20 -0.15 -13.51
CA LEU A 40 8.30 -0.27 -14.66
C LEU A 40 8.78 0.59 -15.85
N ILE A 41 9.17 1.83 -15.59
CA ILE A 41 9.66 2.80 -16.59
C ILE A 41 10.89 2.25 -17.29
N LYS A 42 11.85 1.70 -16.53
CA LYS A 42 13.05 1.08 -17.09
C LYS A 42 12.71 -0.17 -17.90
N LYS A 43 11.81 -1.02 -17.39
CA LYS A 43 11.40 -2.27 -18.06
C LYS A 43 10.75 -2.01 -19.43
N TYR A 44 9.96 -0.94 -19.56
CA TYR A 44 9.21 -0.63 -20.78
C TYR A 44 9.73 0.59 -21.57
N GLY A 45 10.85 1.18 -21.17
CA GLY A 45 11.46 2.31 -21.87
C GLY A 45 10.60 3.57 -21.89
N LEU A 46 9.91 3.88 -20.78
CA LEU A 46 8.93 4.97 -20.70
C LEU A 46 9.55 6.36 -20.43
N GLY A 47 10.87 6.47 -20.36
CA GLY A 47 11.56 7.72 -20.08
C GLY A 47 11.22 8.81 -21.10
N GLY A 48 10.82 9.99 -20.64
CA GLY A 48 10.38 11.11 -21.45
C GLY A 48 9.03 10.94 -22.15
N GLN A 49 8.34 9.82 -21.94
CA GLN A 49 7.01 9.59 -22.51
C GLN A 49 5.91 10.21 -21.64
N ILE A 50 4.84 10.66 -22.30
CA ILE A 50 3.61 11.10 -21.63
C ILE A 50 2.71 9.88 -21.49
N ILE A 51 2.35 9.54 -20.24
CA ILE A 51 1.32 8.55 -19.94
C ILE A 51 -0.02 9.28 -19.86
N GLY A 52 -1.08 8.69 -20.40
CA GLY A 52 -2.39 9.32 -20.44
C GLY A 52 -2.94 9.65 -19.05
N ASP A 53 -2.73 8.76 -18.07
CA ASP A 53 -3.00 9.03 -16.66
C ASP A 53 -2.24 8.10 -15.71
N VAL A 54 -1.98 8.56 -14.49
CA VAL A 54 -1.30 7.78 -13.44
C VAL A 54 -2.11 7.81 -12.15
N ALA A 55 -2.70 6.67 -11.78
CA ALA A 55 -3.46 6.52 -10.55
C ALA A 55 -2.67 5.70 -9.54
N LEU A 56 -2.28 6.31 -8.43
CA LEU A 56 -1.55 5.65 -7.36
C LEU A 56 -2.24 5.94 -6.02
N GLY A 57 -1.95 5.14 -5.01
CA GLY A 57 -2.58 5.35 -3.72
C GLY A 57 -1.85 4.68 -2.58
N ALA A 58 -2.10 5.20 -1.39
CA ALA A 58 -1.69 4.61 -0.13
C ALA A 58 -2.84 4.70 0.86
N LEU A 59 -2.88 3.77 1.81
CA LEU A 59 -3.91 3.78 2.85
C LEU A 59 -3.68 4.91 3.86
N MET A 60 -2.43 5.10 4.27
CA MET A 60 -2.04 6.11 5.25
C MET A 60 -1.14 7.13 4.56
N ASN A 61 -1.74 8.25 4.16
CA ASN A 61 -1.03 9.38 3.57
C ASN A 61 -0.66 10.39 4.65
N SER A 62 0.51 11.02 4.51
CA SER A 62 0.83 12.21 5.28
C SER A 62 0.10 13.41 4.69
N THR A 63 -0.22 14.40 5.52
CA THR A 63 -0.72 15.70 5.04
C THR A 63 0.31 16.46 4.22
N ALA A 64 1.60 16.12 4.35
CA ALA A 64 2.67 16.64 3.50
C ALA A 64 2.56 16.11 2.06
N ASP A 65 1.91 14.96 1.86
CA ASP A 65 1.78 14.31 0.55
C ASP A 65 0.56 14.88 -0.20
N TRP A 66 0.64 16.16 -0.60
CA TRP A 66 -0.51 16.89 -1.16
C TRP A 66 -1.15 16.15 -2.36
N ASN A 67 -0.32 15.59 -3.23
CA ASN A 67 -0.70 14.56 -4.19
C ASN A 67 0.48 13.58 -4.35
N LEU A 68 0.58 12.60 -3.44
CA LEU A 68 1.59 11.53 -3.45
C LEU A 68 1.88 10.97 -4.85
N ALA A 69 0.84 10.64 -5.62
CA ALA A 69 0.97 10.09 -6.96
C ALA A 69 1.69 11.06 -7.91
N ARG A 70 1.33 12.35 -7.85
CA ARG A 70 1.94 13.41 -8.66
C ARG A 70 3.39 13.67 -8.29
N GLU A 71 3.70 13.77 -7.01
CA GLU A 71 5.07 13.97 -6.53
C GLU A 71 5.95 12.77 -6.89
N ALA A 72 5.41 11.55 -6.85
CA ALA A 72 6.12 10.36 -7.30
C ALA A 72 6.40 10.40 -8.81
N VAL A 73 5.40 10.72 -9.65
CA VAL A 73 5.59 10.84 -11.11
C VAL A 73 6.65 11.88 -11.46
N LEU A 74 6.61 13.05 -10.82
CA LEU A 74 7.60 14.12 -11.03
C LEU A 74 9.02 13.75 -10.60
N SER A 75 9.16 12.77 -9.72
CA SER A 75 10.45 12.27 -9.23
C SER A 75 11.02 11.16 -10.12
N THR A 76 10.29 10.71 -11.15
CA THR A 76 10.72 9.67 -12.09
C THR A 76 11.22 10.27 -13.41
N LYS A 77 11.54 9.41 -14.39
CA LYS A 77 11.90 9.83 -15.75
C LYS A 77 10.71 10.02 -16.70
N LEU A 78 9.47 9.90 -16.24
CA LEU A 78 8.29 10.20 -17.09
C LEU A 78 8.27 11.69 -17.50
N HIS A 79 7.58 12.00 -18.60
CA HIS A 79 7.40 13.39 -18.99
C HIS A 79 6.60 14.15 -17.93
N PRO A 80 6.98 15.40 -17.57
CA PRO A 80 6.32 16.16 -16.51
C PRO A 80 4.84 16.48 -16.80
N GLU A 81 4.42 16.47 -18.06
CA GLU A 81 2.99 16.63 -18.44
C GLU A 81 2.13 15.40 -18.16
N THR A 82 2.72 14.28 -17.75
CA THR A 82 1.98 13.09 -17.32
C THR A 82 1.10 13.44 -16.10
N PRO A 83 -0.23 13.38 -16.20
CA PRO A 83 -1.11 13.67 -15.07
C PRO A 83 -1.08 12.51 -14.08
N ALA A 84 -1.38 12.82 -12.81
CA ALA A 84 -1.44 11.82 -11.75
C ALA A 84 -2.36 12.24 -10.61
N TYR A 85 -2.99 11.27 -9.96
CA TYR A 85 -3.91 11.51 -8.85
C TYR A 85 -3.92 10.38 -7.81
N ASN A 86 -4.25 10.77 -6.59
CA ASN A 86 -4.36 9.87 -5.46
C ASN A 86 -5.71 9.14 -5.42
N VAL A 87 -5.67 7.85 -5.10
CA VAL A 87 -6.84 7.03 -4.81
C VAL A 87 -6.68 6.41 -3.42
N GLN A 88 -7.78 6.25 -2.70
CA GLN A 88 -7.80 5.56 -1.41
C GLN A 88 -9.09 4.76 -1.26
N ARG A 89 -8.96 3.43 -1.13
CA ARG A 89 -10.06 2.47 -0.96
C ARG A 89 -9.66 1.29 -0.07
N ALA A 90 -9.18 1.58 1.15
CA ALA A 90 -8.69 0.55 2.07
C ALA A 90 -7.66 -0.39 1.39
N CYS A 91 -7.67 -1.68 1.71
CA CYS A 91 -6.83 -2.69 1.06
C CYS A 91 -7.09 -2.83 -0.45
N GLY A 92 -8.23 -2.32 -0.96
CA GLY A 92 -8.60 -2.34 -2.37
C GLY A 92 -8.03 -1.16 -3.18
N THR A 93 -7.19 -0.31 -2.59
CA THR A 93 -6.71 0.93 -3.23
C THR A 93 -6.03 0.70 -4.57
N SER A 94 -5.06 -0.22 -4.65
CA SER A 94 -4.33 -0.48 -5.91
C SER A 94 -5.17 -1.20 -6.97
N LEU A 95 -6.20 -1.94 -6.56
CA LEU A 95 -7.16 -2.53 -7.51
C LEU A 95 -8.12 -1.46 -8.04
N GLU A 96 -8.51 -0.50 -7.19
CA GLU A 96 -9.34 0.63 -7.59
C GLU A 96 -8.61 1.54 -8.60
N THR A 97 -7.30 1.77 -8.44
CA THR A 97 -6.52 2.54 -9.42
C THR A 97 -6.56 1.87 -10.80
N ILE A 98 -6.34 0.55 -10.86
CA ILE A 98 -6.44 -0.25 -12.10
C ILE A 98 -7.83 -0.11 -12.71
N TRP A 99 -8.89 -0.24 -11.90
CA TRP A 99 -10.26 -0.14 -12.38
C TRP A 99 -10.56 1.23 -13.00
N GLN A 100 -10.25 2.31 -12.29
CA GLN A 100 -10.52 3.68 -12.74
C GLN A 100 -9.76 4.03 -14.02
N THR A 101 -8.47 3.68 -14.11
CA THR A 101 -7.68 3.92 -15.32
C THR A 101 -8.12 3.05 -16.48
N SER A 102 -8.52 1.80 -16.20
CA SER A 102 -9.07 0.91 -17.22
C SER A 102 -10.36 1.49 -17.82
N LEU A 103 -11.25 2.06 -17.00
CA LEU A 103 -12.45 2.72 -17.50
C LEU A 103 -12.14 3.91 -18.42
N LYS A 104 -11.10 4.70 -18.12
CA LYS A 104 -10.66 5.80 -18.98
C LYS A 104 -10.14 5.31 -20.33
N ILE A 105 -9.34 4.23 -20.34
CA ILE A 105 -8.88 3.59 -21.59
C ILE A 105 -10.05 3.00 -22.37
N ALA A 106 -10.90 2.25 -21.69
CA ALA A 106 -12.05 1.56 -22.24
C ALA A 106 -13.07 2.52 -22.88
N ALA A 107 -13.23 3.71 -22.30
CA ALA A 107 -14.04 4.81 -22.80
C ALA A 107 -13.36 5.63 -23.91
N GLY A 108 -12.09 5.35 -24.22
CA GLY A 108 -11.31 6.03 -25.25
C GLY A 108 -10.81 7.43 -24.87
N GLN A 109 -10.79 7.78 -23.59
CA GLN A 109 -10.29 9.07 -23.11
C GLN A 109 -8.76 9.15 -23.14
N ILE A 110 -8.09 8.00 -22.92
CA ILE A 110 -6.64 7.85 -22.92
C ILE A 110 -6.26 6.51 -23.57
N ASP A 111 -5.00 6.36 -23.96
CA ASP A 111 -4.51 5.11 -24.58
C ASP A 111 -3.59 4.29 -23.67
N THR A 112 -2.97 4.93 -22.68
CA THR A 112 -2.04 4.33 -21.71
C THR A 112 -2.33 4.85 -20.31
N ALA A 113 -2.10 4.00 -19.31
CA ALA A 113 -2.15 4.41 -17.92
C ALA A 113 -1.17 3.62 -17.06
N ILE A 114 -0.72 4.22 -15.96
CA ILE A 114 -0.03 3.47 -14.89
C ILE A 114 -0.95 3.45 -13.68
N ALA A 115 -1.16 2.26 -13.12
CA ALA A 115 -1.92 2.06 -11.90
C ALA A 115 -1.05 1.38 -10.85
N GLY A 116 -1.34 1.58 -9.57
CA GLY A 116 -0.55 0.97 -8.50
C GLY A 116 -0.84 1.52 -7.13
N GLY A 117 0.12 1.35 -6.22
CA GLY A 117 0.05 1.88 -4.87
C GLY A 117 1.23 1.49 -4.01
N VAL A 118 1.29 2.10 -2.83
CA VAL A 118 2.28 1.90 -1.78
C VAL A 118 1.59 1.72 -0.44
N ASP A 119 2.15 0.88 0.42
CA ASP A 119 1.79 0.83 1.82
C ASP A 119 3.06 0.67 2.67
N THR A 120 3.11 1.33 3.82
CA THR A 120 4.25 1.28 4.73
C THR A 120 3.82 1.61 6.15
N ASN A 121 4.24 0.76 7.08
CA ASN A 121 4.11 1.06 8.51
C ASN A 121 5.41 1.61 9.11
N SER A 122 6.46 1.74 8.29
CA SER A 122 7.73 2.38 8.68
C SER A 122 7.69 3.89 8.58
N ASP A 123 6.87 4.42 7.68
CA ASP A 123 6.66 5.86 7.48
C ASP A 123 5.18 6.17 7.74
N LEU A 124 4.76 6.05 9.01
CA LEU A 124 3.39 6.38 9.41
C LEU A 124 3.25 7.85 9.80
N PRO A 125 2.20 8.55 9.34
CA PRO A 125 1.88 9.86 9.87
C PRO A 125 1.54 9.74 11.36
N VAL A 126 1.94 10.76 12.13
CA VAL A 126 1.63 10.85 13.56
C VAL A 126 0.52 11.86 13.75
N GLU A 127 -0.58 11.43 14.36
CA GLU A 127 -1.69 12.32 14.67
C GLU A 127 -1.50 12.95 16.05
N ILE A 128 -2.04 14.16 16.22
CA ILE A 128 -2.09 14.87 17.50
C ILE A 128 -3.53 14.88 18.03
N SER A 129 -3.70 15.20 19.31
CA SER A 129 -5.04 15.32 19.89
C SER A 129 -5.84 16.46 19.25
N GLU A 130 -7.16 16.32 19.23
CA GLU A 130 -8.07 17.33 18.69
C GLU A 130 -7.89 18.69 19.40
N LYS A 131 -7.73 18.67 20.73
CA LYS A 131 -7.50 19.88 21.51
C LYS A 131 -6.19 20.56 21.16
N LEU A 132 -5.09 19.81 21.02
CA LEU A 132 -3.80 20.37 20.63
C LEU A 132 -3.86 20.94 19.21
N ARG A 133 -4.51 20.23 18.28
CA ARG A 133 -4.74 20.70 16.91
C ARG A 133 -5.50 22.03 16.89
N GLN A 134 -6.62 22.12 17.62
CA GLN A 134 -7.41 23.34 17.72
C GLN A 134 -6.61 24.49 18.34
N ALA A 135 -5.85 24.23 19.41
CA ALA A 135 -5.00 25.23 20.06
C ALA A 135 -3.94 25.79 19.09
N LEU A 136 -3.27 24.92 18.31
CA LEU A 136 -2.29 25.32 17.30
C LEU A 136 -2.92 26.18 16.19
N ILE A 137 -4.07 25.77 15.66
CA ILE A 137 -4.80 26.54 14.63
C ILE A 137 -5.21 27.90 15.18
N SER A 138 -5.88 27.94 16.35
CA SER A 138 -6.31 29.19 16.97
C SER A 138 -5.14 30.12 17.29
N SER A 139 -4.01 29.57 17.75
CA SER A 139 -2.80 30.35 17.99
C SER A 139 -2.24 30.96 16.70
N SER A 140 -2.23 30.20 15.60
CA SER A 140 -1.74 30.68 14.29
C SER A 140 -2.55 31.88 13.74
N LEU A 141 -3.83 31.98 14.11
CA LEU A 141 -4.73 33.07 13.72
C LEU A 141 -4.63 34.30 14.66
N GLY A 142 -4.00 34.15 15.82
CA GLY A 142 -3.87 35.19 16.84
C GLY A 142 -2.94 36.33 16.40
N LYS A 143 -3.39 37.58 16.57
CA LYS A 143 -2.62 38.78 16.20
C LYS A 143 -1.71 39.26 17.34
N THR A 144 -2.17 39.13 18.59
CA THR A 144 -1.41 39.55 19.77
C THR A 144 -0.73 38.36 20.46
N LEU A 145 0.27 38.63 21.30
CA LEU A 145 0.94 37.58 22.08
C LEU A 145 -0.04 36.83 23.00
N LEU A 146 -1.02 37.53 23.59
CA LEU A 146 -2.06 36.92 24.42
C LEU A 146 -2.96 36.00 23.60
N ASP A 147 -3.37 36.41 22.40
CA ASP A 147 -4.19 35.58 21.49
C ASP A 147 -3.45 34.31 21.05
N LYS A 148 -2.11 34.38 20.95
CA LYS A 148 -1.27 33.23 20.60
C LYS A 148 -1.10 32.24 21.74
N ILE A 149 -1.06 32.70 22.99
CA ILE A 149 -0.80 31.83 24.16
C ILE A 149 -2.09 31.28 24.78
N LYS A 150 -3.16 32.09 24.82
CA LYS A 150 -4.44 31.72 25.44
C LYS A 150 -5.03 30.38 24.98
N PRO A 151 -4.96 29.99 23.68
CA PRO A 151 -5.48 28.70 23.23
C PRO A 151 -4.85 27.47 23.90
N PHE A 152 -3.63 27.59 24.44
CA PHE A 152 -2.95 26.48 25.11
C PHE A 152 -3.29 26.35 26.60
N ALA A 153 -3.96 27.33 27.21
CA ALA A 153 -4.17 27.38 28.67
C ALA A 153 -5.06 26.24 29.21
N GLY A 154 -5.80 25.54 28.36
CA GLY A 154 -6.67 24.42 28.72
C GLY A 154 -6.14 23.04 28.35
N LEU A 155 -4.89 22.93 27.87
CA LEU A 155 -4.30 21.64 27.50
C LEU A 155 -3.79 20.89 28.72
N LEU A 156 -4.12 19.61 28.79
CA LEU A 156 -3.60 18.69 29.79
C LEU A 156 -2.39 17.93 29.22
N PRO A 157 -1.51 17.36 30.08
CA PRO A 157 -0.38 16.55 29.62
C PRO A 157 -0.77 15.37 28.71
N HIS A 158 -1.98 14.82 28.87
CA HIS A 158 -2.49 13.77 27.97
C HIS A 158 -2.79 14.29 26.55
N ASP A 159 -3.19 15.56 26.40
CA ASP A 159 -3.50 16.16 25.11
C ASP A 159 -2.25 16.35 24.24
N LEU A 160 -1.06 16.29 24.85
CA LEU A 160 0.24 16.33 24.16
C LEU A 160 0.71 14.96 23.68
N LYS A 161 0.05 13.86 24.09
CA LYS A 161 0.46 12.52 23.66
C LYS A 161 0.16 12.32 22.17
N PRO A 162 1.15 11.89 21.37
CA PRO A 162 0.92 11.51 19.99
C PRO A 162 -0.07 10.35 19.92
N LYS A 163 -0.98 10.41 18.95
CA LYS A 163 -1.89 9.32 18.61
C LYS A 163 -1.28 8.57 17.41
N PRO A 164 -0.88 7.30 17.59
CA PRO A 164 -0.47 6.51 16.43
C PRO A 164 -1.67 6.31 15.51
N SER A 165 -1.48 6.40 14.20
CA SER A 165 -2.51 6.02 13.24
C SER A 165 -2.78 4.53 13.39
N THR A 166 -3.95 4.19 13.94
CA THR A 166 -4.38 2.79 14.11
C THR A 166 -5.37 2.41 13.03
N VAL A 167 -5.18 1.24 12.41
CA VAL A 167 -6.14 0.65 11.48
C VAL A 167 -7.21 -0.15 12.25
N SER A 168 -7.89 0.54 13.17
CA SER A 168 -9.07 0.00 13.88
C SER A 168 -10.32 0.56 13.23
N GLU A 169 -11.37 -0.26 13.14
CA GLU A 169 -12.61 0.18 12.51
C GLU A 169 -13.35 1.17 13.45
N PRO A 170 -13.71 2.38 12.98
CA PRO A 170 -14.20 3.44 13.87
C PRO A 170 -15.54 3.19 14.58
N ARG A 171 -16.45 2.38 14.02
CA ARG A 171 -17.80 2.17 14.59
C ARG A 171 -17.81 1.02 15.59
N THR A 172 -17.02 -0.02 15.32
CA THR A 172 -16.94 -1.22 16.16
C THR A 172 -15.82 -1.14 17.19
N GLY A 173 -14.80 -0.32 16.95
CA GLY A 173 -13.59 -0.24 17.78
C GLY A 173 -12.69 -1.47 17.66
N LEU A 174 -13.02 -2.41 16.77
CA LEU A 174 -12.27 -3.65 16.59
C LEU A 174 -11.17 -3.47 15.54
N SER A 175 -10.03 -4.11 15.79
CA SER A 175 -8.98 -4.29 14.78
C SER A 175 -9.44 -5.26 13.69
N MET A 176 -8.75 -5.24 12.54
CA MET A 176 -9.03 -6.17 11.44
C MET A 176 -8.89 -7.65 11.87
N GLY A 177 -7.90 -7.97 12.71
CA GLY A 177 -7.73 -9.33 13.22
C GLY A 177 -8.85 -9.75 14.18
N GLN A 178 -9.36 -8.83 15.01
CA GLN A 178 -10.52 -9.11 15.87
C GLN A 178 -11.80 -9.34 15.05
N HIS A 179 -12.02 -8.58 13.97
CA HIS A 179 -13.12 -8.87 13.05
C HIS A 179 -12.96 -10.25 12.38
N CYS A 180 -11.73 -10.62 12.03
CA CYS A 180 -11.47 -11.94 11.48
C CYS A 180 -11.72 -13.05 12.51
N GLU A 181 -11.43 -12.85 13.80
CA GLU A 181 -11.82 -13.79 14.88
C GLU A 181 -13.34 -13.99 14.94
N LEU A 182 -14.13 -12.93 14.78
CA LEU A 182 -15.59 -13.05 14.72
C LEU A 182 -16.04 -13.86 13.50
N MET A 183 -15.42 -13.61 12.35
CA MET A 183 -15.73 -14.29 11.09
C MET A 183 -15.42 -15.79 11.15
N VAL A 184 -14.24 -16.17 11.64
CA VAL A 184 -13.85 -17.60 11.75
C VAL A 184 -14.71 -18.34 12.77
N LYS A 185 -15.18 -17.67 13.84
CA LYS A 185 -16.13 -18.24 14.80
C LYS A 185 -17.51 -18.47 14.16
N GLU A 186 -18.04 -17.46 13.48
CA GLU A 186 -19.34 -17.53 12.79
C GLU A 186 -19.35 -18.66 11.74
N TRP A 187 -18.27 -18.77 10.97
CA TRP A 187 -18.15 -19.74 9.87
C TRP A 187 -17.53 -21.07 10.32
N LYS A 188 -17.26 -21.22 11.62
CA LYS A 188 -16.69 -22.43 12.25
C LYS A 188 -15.41 -22.93 11.57
N ILE A 189 -14.52 -22.01 11.21
CA ILE A 189 -13.24 -22.33 10.57
C ILE A 189 -12.22 -22.71 11.64
N SER A 190 -11.81 -23.98 11.66
CA SER A 190 -10.90 -24.49 12.69
C SER A 190 -9.50 -23.87 12.60
N ARG A 191 -8.80 -23.85 13.74
CA ARG A 191 -7.40 -23.41 13.81
C ARG A 191 -6.50 -24.19 12.86
N GLU A 192 -6.72 -25.50 12.76
CA GLU A 192 -5.94 -26.39 11.89
C GLU A 192 -6.10 -25.99 10.42
N ALA A 193 -7.31 -25.63 9.99
CA ALA A 193 -7.56 -25.17 8.62
C ALA A 193 -6.84 -23.84 8.33
N GLN A 194 -6.86 -22.90 9.28
CA GLN A 194 -6.15 -21.63 9.18
C GLN A 194 -4.64 -21.83 9.07
N ASP A 195 -4.05 -22.63 9.96
CA ASP A 195 -2.61 -22.94 9.95
C ASP A 195 -2.21 -23.71 8.68
N GLN A 196 -3.06 -24.60 8.18
CA GLN A 196 -2.82 -25.35 6.95
C GLN A 196 -2.77 -24.46 5.72
N LEU A 197 -3.65 -23.46 5.64
CA LEU A 197 -3.63 -22.46 4.57
C LEU A 197 -2.35 -21.61 4.63
N ALA A 198 -1.99 -21.13 5.83
CA ALA A 198 -0.79 -20.34 6.04
C ALA A 198 0.49 -21.10 5.70
N TYR A 199 0.59 -22.36 6.11
CA TYR A 199 1.69 -23.25 5.72
C TYR A 199 1.79 -23.38 4.21
N ARG A 200 0.69 -23.72 3.53
CA ARG A 200 0.67 -23.86 2.06
C ARG A 200 1.06 -22.57 1.35
N SER A 201 0.59 -21.42 1.83
CA SER A 201 0.94 -20.11 1.27
C SER A 201 2.45 -19.86 1.31
N HIS A 202 3.09 -20.07 2.46
CA HIS A 202 4.54 -19.90 2.60
C HIS A 202 5.36 -20.90 1.76
N GLN A 203 4.96 -22.17 1.73
CA GLN A 203 5.61 -23.18 0.89
C GLN A 203 5.51 -22.83 -0.60
N SER A 204 4.32 -22.39 -1.05
CA SER A 204 4.07 -22.02 -2.44
C SER A 204 4.87 -20.78 -2.85
N ALA A 205 4.94 -19.78 -1.98
CA ALA A 205 5.73 -18.56 -2.20
C ALA A 205 7.23 -18.86 -2.24
N ALA A 206 7.74 -19.69 -1.33
CA ALA A 206 9.14 -20.12 -1.35
C ALA A 206 9.47 -20.85 -2.66
N ALA A 207 8.66 -21.83 -3.04
CA ALA A 207 8.83 -22.56 -4.30
C ALA A 207 8.71 -21.64 -5.54
N ALA A 208 7.95 -20.55 -5.46
CA ALA A 208 7.81 -19.57 -6.54
C ALA A 208 9.10 -18.78 -6.75
N TYR A 209 9.75 -18.38 -5.65
CA TYR A 209 11.07 -17.76 -5.71
C TYR A 209 12.14 -18.70 -6.25
N GLU A 210 12.14 -19.98 -5.84
CA GLU A 210 13.15 -20.93 -6.31
C GLU A 210 13.04 -21.25 -7.80
N ARG A 211 11.84 -21.20 -8.39
CA ARG A 211 11.62 -21.42 -9.82
C ARG A 211 11.68 -20.16 -10.69
N GLY A 212 12.09 -19.01 -10.12
CA GLY A 212 12.20 -17.74 -10.86
C GLY A 212 10.87 -17.11 -11.28
N PHE A 213 9.76 -17.47 -10.64
CA PHE A 213 8.42 -16.95 -11.01
C PHE A 213 8.29 -15.43 -10.86
N PHE A 214 9.10 -14.82 -9.99
CA PHE A 214 9.06 -13.38 -9.70
C PHE A 214 10.15 -12.57 -10.40
N ASP A 215 10.98 -13.19 -11.24
CA ASP A 215 12.18 -12.56 -11.81
C ASP A 215 11.85 -11.37 -12.72
N ASP A 216 10.69 -11.38 -13.35
CA ASP A 216 10.20 -10.27 -14.18
C ASP A 216 9.36 -9.25 -13.40
N LEU A 217 8.91 -9.58 -12.19
CA LEU A 217 8.01 -8.76 -11.37
C LEU A 217 8.76 -7.94 -10.31
N VAL A 218 9.72 -8.55 -9.62
CA VAL A 218 10.36 -7.96 -8.43
C VAL A 218 11.63 -7.22 -8.82
N VAL A 219 11.65 -5.92 -8.56
CA VAL A 219 12.79 -5.04 -8.81
C VAL A 219 13.59 -4.86 -7.52
N PRO A 220 14.86 -5.32 -7.45
CA PRO A 220 15.67 -5.19 -6.23
C PRO A 220 15.74 -3.75 -5.72
N PHE A 221 15.60 -3.59 -4.40
CA PHE A 221 15.54 -2.26 -3.77
C PHE A 221 16.06 -2.32 -2.33
N HIS A 222 16.85 -1.34 -1.92
CA HIS A 222 17.47 -1.25 -0.57
C HIS A 222 18.09 -2.57 -0.07
N GLY A 223 18.85 -3.24 -0.95
CA GLY A 223 19.54 -4.50 -0.62
C GLY A 223 18.65 -5.75 -0.59
N LEU A 224 17.33 -5.61 -0.72
CA LEU A 224 16.41 -6.73 -0.86
C LEU A 224 16.25 -7.14 -2.33
N LYS A 225 16.24 -8.46 -2.55
CA LYS A 225 15.95 -9.08 -3.86
C LYS A 225 14.71 -9.98 -3.83
N ARG A 226 14.22 -10.32 -2.64
CA ARG A 226 13.08 -11.23 -2.40
C ARG A 226 12.26 -10.67 -1.24
N ASP A 227 10.97 -11.02 -1.18
CA ASP A 227 10.09 -10.61 -0.08
C ASP A 227 10.62 -11.11 1.27
N GLY A 228 10.63 -10.22 2.27
CA GLY A 228 11.14 -10.50 3.62
C GLY A 228 10.17 -11.25 4.53
N THR A 229 8.96 -11.58 4.04
CA THR A 229 7.89 -12.20 4.83
C THR A 229 7.72 -13.70 4.55
N VAL A 230 8.38 -14.23 3.54
CA VAL A 230 8.26 -15.65 3.14
C VAL A 230 9.04 -16.53 4.11
N ARG A 231 8.35 -17.47 4.75
CA ARG A 231 8.90 -18.42 5.74
C ARG A 231 8.86 -19.84 5.19
N GLY A 232 9.74 -20.14 4.23
CA GLY A 232 9.79 -21.45 3.57
C GLY A 232 10.14 -22.62 4.51
N ASP A 233 10.79 -22.33 5.63
CA ASP A 233 11.17 -23.30 6.67
C ASP A 233 10.07 -23.51 7.74
N THR A 234 8.89 -22.89 7.59
CA THR A 234 7.78 -23.05 8.53
C THR A 234 7.21 -24.47 8.50
N SER A 235 6.53 -24.87 9.57
CA SER A 235 5.90 -26.19 9.70
C SER A 235 4.60 -26.09 10.50
N LEU A 236 3.68 -27.04 10.31
CA LEU A 236 2.44 -27.11 11.09
C LEU A 236 2.73 -27.19 12.60
N GLU A 237 3.78 -27.90 12.99
CA GLU A 237 4.23 -27.97 14.39
C GLU A 237 4.72 -26.62 14.93
N LYS A 238 5.43 -25.82 14.12
CA LYS A 238 5.82 -24.45 14.48
C LYS A 238 4.59 -23.56 14.62
N LEU A 239 3.63 -23.65 13.69
CA LEU A 239 2.40 -22.84 13.69
C LEU A 239 1.48 -23.16 14.88
N LYS A 240 1.29 -24.45 15.18
CA LYS A 240 0.43 -24.91 16.29
C LYS A 240 0.88 -24.40 17.65
N LYS A 241 2.18 -24.18 17.85
CA LYS A 241 2.77 -23.64 19.09
C LYS A 241 2.52 -22.15 19.30
N LEU A 242 2.06 -21.42 18.27
CA LEU A 242 1.83 -19.98 18.38
C LEU A 242 0.55 -19.68 19.17
N LYS A 243 0.67 -18.71 20.07
CA LYS A 243 -0.45 -18.18 20.86
C LYS A 243 -1.37 -17.32 19.97
N PRO A 244 -2.67 -17.26 20.28
CA PRO A 244 -3.60 -16.32 19.66
C PRO A 244 -3.11 -14.86 19.76
N ALA A 245 -3.29 -14.10 18.70
CA ALA A 245 -2.78 -12.72 18.57
C ALA A 245 -3.86 -11.65 18.82
N PHE A 246 -5.13 -11.95 18.49
CA PHE A 246 -6.21 -10.94 18.49
C PHE A 246 -7.27 -11.18 19.56
N ASP A 247 -7.50 -12.43 19.95
CA ASP A 247 -8.28 -12.83 21.13
C ASP A 247 -7.45 -13.83 21.94
N LYS A 248 -6.92 -13.38 23.09
CA LYS A 248 -5.95 -14.16 23.88
C LYS A 248 -6.55 -15.40 24.54
N GLU A 249 -7.86 -15.39 24.77
CA GLU A 249 -8.54 -16.44 25.53
C GLU A 249 -9.21 -17.45 24.60
N ASN A 250 -9.93 -16.96 23.59
CA ASN A 250 -10.76 -17.80 22.73
C ASN A 250 -10.43 -17.63 21.23
N GLY A 251 -9.27 -17.03 20.92
CA GLY A 251 -8.85 -16.77 19.55
C GLY A 251 -8.21 -17.97 18.88
N SER A 252 -8.29 -17.96 17.54
CA SER A 252 -7.66 -18.96 16.67
C SER A 252 -6.61 -18.33 15.76
N LEU A 253 -6.68 -17.02 15.52
CA LEU A 253 -5.73 -16.33 14.67
C LEU A 253 -4.44 -16.02 15.43
N THR A 254 -3.30 -16.26 14.77
CA THR A 254 -1.96 -16.08 15.30
C THR A 254 -1.09 -15.29 14.34
N ALA A 255 0.07 -14.85 14.82
CA ALA A 255 1.09 -14.23 13.95
C ALA A 255 1.60 -15.16 12.82
N GLY A 256 1.36 -16.47 12.91
CA GLY A 256 1.77 -17.44 11.90
C GLY A 256 0.75 -17.61 10.78
N ASN A 257 -0.54 -17.45 11.09
CA ASN A 257 -1.64 -17.64 10.15
C ASN A 257 -2.33 -16.33 9.72
N SER A 258 -1.79 -15.20 10.13
CA SER A 258 -2.25 -13.86 9.76
C SER A 258 -1.19 -13.12 8.93
N SER A 259 -1.63 -12.16 8.11
CA SER A 259 -0.72 -11.31 7.34
C SER A 259 0.13 -10.44 8.28
N PRO A 260 1.45 -10.34 8.07
CA PRO A 260 2.28 -9.40 8.81
C PRO A 260 2.06 -7.96 8.34
N LEU A 261 2.51 -7.00 9.13
CA LEU A 261 2.69 -5.63 8.67
C LEU A 261 3.86 -5.58 7.68
N THR A 262 3.63 -4.96 6.52
CA THR A 262 4.60 -4.89 5.43
C THR A 262 4.80 -3.48 4.90
N ASP A 263 5.98 -3.26 4.34
CA ASP A 263 6.30 -2.08 3.57
C ASP A 263 6.58 -2.50 2.12
N GLY A 264 5.95 -1.83 1.16
CA GLY A 264 6.12 -2.16 -0.25
C GLY A 264 5.29 -1.29 -1.19
N ALA A 265 5.66 -1.32 -2.47
CA ALA A 265 4.98 -0.59 -3.53
C ALA A 265 4.96 -1.41 -4.82
N SER A 266 3.95 -1.17 -5.65
CA SER A 266 3.76 -1.84 -6.94
C SER A 266 3.14 -0.92 -7.98
N SER A 267 3.43 -1.19 -9.24
CA SER A 267 2.93 -0.47 -10.40
C SER A 267 2.61 -1.45 -11.55
N VAL A 268 1.62 -1.08 -12.36
CA VAL A 268 1.10 -1.85 -13.50
C VAL A 268 0.92 -0.89 -14.67
N LEU A 269 1.43 -1.27 -15.83
CA LEU A 269 1.22 -0.57 -17.09
C LEU A 269 -0.01 -1.14 -17.80
N LEU A 270 -0.96 -0.26 -18.11
CA LEU A 270 -2.17 -0.57 -18.85
C LEU A 270 -2.13 0.13 -20.21
N ALA A 271 -2.63 -0.55 -21.23
CA ALA A 271 -2.67 -0.01 -22.59
C ALA A 271 -3.91 -0.48 -23.35
N SER A 272 -4.30 0.33 -24.33
CA SER A 272 -5.22 -0.06 -25.39
C SER A 272 -4.52 -0.79 -26.54
N ASP A 273 -5.28 -1.39 -27.46
CA ASP A 273 -4.75 -2.01 -28.69
C ASP A 273 -3.83 -1.06 -29.49
N SER A 274 -4.22 0.20 -29.65
CA SER A 274 -3.46 1.19 -30.42
C SER A 274 -2.12 1.51 -29.75
N ALA A 275 -2.10 1.61 -28.42
CA ALA A 275 -0.88 1.81 -27.66
C ALA A 275 0.04 0.58 -27.71
N LEU A 276 -0.50 -0.64 -27.65
CA LEU A 276 0.28 -1.87 -27.84
C LEU A 276 0.97 -1.87 -29.21
N ALA A 277 0.21 -1.63 -30.28
CA ALA A 277 0.73 -1.59 -31.64
C ALA A 277 1.79 -0.50 -31.85
N LYS A 278 1.54 0.71 -31.33
CA LYS A 278 2.47 1.85 -31.44
C LYS A 278 3.81 1.59 -30.77
N ASN A 279 3.80 0.93 -29.61
CA ASN A 279 5.00 0.72 -28.80
C ASN A 279 5.64 -0.67 -28.99
N GLY A 280 5.04 -1.55 -29.80
CA GLY A 280 5.49 -2.93 -29.98
C GLY A 280 5.39 -3.77 -28.70
N TRP A 281 4.50 -3.39 -27.78
CA TRP A 281 4.29 -4.11 -26.54
C TRP A 281 3.43 -5.34 -26.74
N LYS A 282 3.70 -6.38 -25.94
CA LYS A 282 2.92 -7.62 -25.91
C LYS A 282 2.29 -7.74 -24.52
N PRO A 283 0.97 -7.92 -24.44
CA PRO A 283 0.29 -8.20 -23.18
C PRO A 283 0.55 -9.62 -22.68
#